data_AF-A0A9E3YDX1-F1
#
_entry.id   AF-A0A9E3YDX1-F1
#
_cell.length_a   1.000
_cell.length_b   1.000
_cell.length_c   1.000
_cell.angle_alpha   90.00
_cell.angle_beta   90.00
_cell.angle_gamma   90.00
#
_symmetry.space_group_name_H-M   'P 1'
#
loop_
_entity.id
_entity.type
_entity.pdbx_description
1 polymer ?
#
loop_
_entity_poly.entity_id
_entity_poly.type
_entity_poly.pdbx_seq_one_letter_code
_entity_poly.pdbx_strand_id
1 'polypeptide(L)'
;MGGERARVAAIIAVALLAAIGLAAAAPAEWTGDSRQLEVDYLGDTVISTAVGSQELDFSAALGASASGSVSVSSAEGFAPDATFQVLVTVTDPQHEAQLGDIEVRLVGPGDQTELVPVLSSDGGTFDASRRAPVKAGVLLAVLGLAVVLWITELAPLFVTSLAIPVALAAAQVGPARDVLAPFFDPIIVLFFGGFLMAEAMRRVGLDQMVAVTIVDKAGRGPVRLYLAMLGLAAFLSMWMSNTAAVTVLIPIAMAVSEPLDSPSYRKTLVLGIAYAATIGGVGSAIGTPANPLAITFIERLTGRQISFVEWFAFGLPVVFVLVPVMALYLWRVGRVSVDAGKFSRAADIAASHRVEFGRFTTQQMQVLGVFSLVMVLWLTQSFHEVNTGIVALGGAVVLFVLGLLEPEDVGKISWPTLLTFGGGLTLGSFMVRTGTSDWIVTRLSGVADWPEMLAVALVAMVALGLTTVASNTATAATLIPLAIPLAGLIGAEPVLLVVVIAVASSIDFALVIGTPPTMLAYDTKLFTAREILGKGAPLDAIGIVVLLVAAVPIWTLLGLL
;
A
#
# COMPACT_ATOMS: atom_id res chain seq x y z
N MET A 1 35.71 6.64 -9.95
CA MET A 1 35.63 6.75 -8.47
C MET A 1 35.28 8.16 -7.97
N GLY A 2 35.81 9.26 -8.54
CA GLY A 2 35.47 10.62 -8.08
C GLY A 2 34.00 11.05 -8.29
N GLY A 3 33.42 10.73 -9.45
CA GLY A 3 32.02 11.11 -9.78
C GLY A 3 30.95 10.37 -8.96
N GLU A 4 31.20 9.11 -8.61
CA GLU A 4 30.29 8.32 -7.77
C GLU A 4 30.28 8.83 -6.34
N ARG A 5 31.44 9.14 -5.76
CA ARG A 5 31.55 9.80 -4.45
C ARG A 5 30.88 11.17 -4.42
N ALA A 6 31.02 11.95 -5.49
CA ALA A 6 30.35 13.25 -5.62
C ALA A 6 28.82 13.11 -5.68
N ARG A 7 28.30 12.11 -6.42
CA ARG A 7 26.86 11.80 -6.49
C ARG A 7 26.31 11.36 -5.13
N VAL A 8 27.02 10.46 -4.44
CA VAL A 8 26.66 10.02 -3.07
C VAL A 8 26.63 11.22 -2.12
N ALA A 9 27.66 12.08 -2.15
CA ALA A 9 27.72 13.27 -1.31
C ALA A 9 26.58 14.26 -1.62
N ALA A 10 26.23 14.45 -2.88
CA ALA A 10 25.11 15.30 -3.29
C ALA A 10 23.77 14.76 -2.77
N ILE A 11 23.52 13.45 -2.89
CA ILE A 11 22.29 12.83 -2.36
C ILE A 11 22.21 12.96 -0.85
N ILE A 12 23.31 12.70 -0.13
CA ILE A 12 23.37 12.89 1.33
C ILE A 12 23.10 14.36 1.69
N ALA A 13 23.67 15.31 0.95
CA ALA A 13 23.40 16.73 1.18
C ALA A 13 21.92 17.07 0.97
N VAL A 14 21.28 16.57 -0.09
CA VAL A 14 19.83 16.73 -0.32
C VAL A 14 19.03 16.11 0.81
N ALA A 15 19.41 14.91 1.27
CA ALA A 15 18.71 14.22 2.35
C ALA A 15 18.81 14.99 3.68
N LEU A 16 19.99 15.54 3.99
CA LEU A 16 20.19 16.41 5.15
C LEU A 16 19.42 17.73 5.03
N LEU A 17 19.40 18.35 3.84
CA LEU A 17 18.62 19.56 3.60
C LEU A 17 17.12 19.32 3.74
N ALA A 18 16.62 18.19 3.24
CA ALA A 18 15.23 17.78 3.42
C ALA A 18 14.91 17.56 4.91
N ALA A 19 15.80 16.86 5.62
CA ALA A 19 15.64 16.63 7.06
C ALA A 19 15.62 17.94 7.86
N ILE A 20 16.56 18.86 7.58
CA ILE A 20 16.63 20.18 8.23
C ILE A 20 15.40 21.02 7.88
N GLY A 21 15.00 21.04 6.60
CA GLY A 21 13.85 21.81 6.14
C GLY A 21 12.54 21.36 6.78
N LEU A 22 12.30 20.04 6.83
CA LEU A 22 11.10 19.49 7.48
C LEU A 22 11.13 19.67 9.00
N ALA A 23 12.29 19.51 9.65
CA ALA A 23 12.42 19.79 11.08
C ALA A 23 12.22 21.27 11.42
N ALA A 24 12.70 22.18 10.57
CA ALA A 24 12.51 23.62 10.76
C ALA A 24 11.07 24.07 10.51
N ALA A 25 10.34 23.36 9.65
CA ALA A 25 8.92 23.61 9.41
C ALA A 25 8.01 23.03 10.50
N ALA A 26 8.53 22.13 11.34
CA ALA A 26 7.77 21.39 12.33
C ALA A 26 7.05 22.32 13.33
N PRO A 27 5.90 21.86 13.88
CA PRO A 27 5.22 22.62 14.93
C PRO A 27 6.13 22.77 16.15
N ALA A 28 5.97 23.88 16.86
CA ALA A 28 6.63 24.06 18.14
C ALA A 28 6.17 22.96 19.10
N GLU A 29 7.11 22.37 19.84
CA GLU A 29 6.77 21.37 20.85
C GLU A 29 5.92 22.00 21.93
N TRP A 30 4.81 21.35 22.28
CA TRP A 30 3.97 21.80 23.37
C TRP A 30 4.64 21.49 24.70
N THR A 31 5.50 22.41 25.14
CA THR A 31 6.23 22.36 26.40
C THR A 31 5.75 23.51 27.30
N GLY A 32 4.66 23.32 28.05
CA GLY A 32 4.14 24.38 28.93
C GLY A 32 2.75 24.13 29.52
N ASP A 33 2.33 25.04 30.41
CA ASP A 33 1.07 25.00 31.18
C ASP A 33 -0.13 25.72 30.51
N SER A 34 0.04 26.32 29.33
CA SER A 34 -1.06 26.99 28.61
C SER A 34 -2.01 25.94 28.02
N ARG A 35 -3.18 25.81 28.64
CA ARG A 35 -4.18 24.75 28.38
C ARG A 35 -5.54 25.36 28.07
N GLN A 36 -5.65 26.27 27.11
CA GLN A 36 -6.96 26.83 26.76
C GLN A 36 -7.53 26.14 25.52
N LEU A 37 -8.78 25.70 25.63
CA LEU A 37 -9.60 25.26 24.52
C LEU A 37 -10.54 26.40 24.15
N GLU A 38 -10.52 26.78 22.88
CA GLU A 38 -11.45 27.73 22.29
C GLU A 38 -12.40 26.99 21.34
N VAL A 39 -13.69 27.30 21.44
CA VAL A 39 -14.70 26.84 20.48
C VAL A 39 -15.29 28.08 19.84
N ASP A 40 -15.01 28.23 18.56
CA ASP A 40 -15.51 29.31 17.72
C ASP A 40 -16.74 28.83 16.95
N TYR A 41 -17.74 29.68 16.85
CA TYR A 41 -18.93 29.46 16.01
C TYR A 41 -19.13 30.67 15.10
N LEU A 42 -19.15 30.45 13.78
CA LEU A 42 -19.27 31.54 12.79
C LEU A 42 -18.21 32.66 12.94
N GLY A 43 -17.04 32.32 13.47
CA GLY A 43 -15.93 33.26 13.68
C GLY A 43 -15.96 34.04 15.00
N ASP A 44 -16.94 33.81 15.86
CA ASP A 44 -16.99 34.34 17.22
C ASP A 44 -16.61 33.27 18.25
N THR A 45 -15.68 33.58 19.16
CA THR A 45 -15.30 32.69 20.25
C THR A 45 -16.41 32.62 21.29
N VAL A 46 -17.02 31.45 21.42
CA VAL A 46 -18.17 31.24 22.31
C VAL A 46 -17.74 30.56 23.61
N ILE A 47 -16.78 29.64 23.55
CA ILE A 47 -16.18 29.01 24.72
C ILE A 47 -14.68 29.29 24.71
N SER A 48 -14.14 29.70 25.87
CA SER A 48 -12.70 29.67 26.16
C SER A 48 -12.55 29.11 27.58
N THR A 49 -12.00 27.90 27.72
CA THR A 49 -11.86 27.24 29.03
C THR A 49 -10.55 26.47 29.18
N ALA A 50 -10.18 26.17 30.43
CA ALA A 50 -9.05 25.29 30.71
C ALA A 50 -9.38 23.84 30.33
N VAL A 51 -8.45 23.16 29.67
CA VAL A 51 -8.63 21.76 29.24
C VAL A 51 -8.80 20.83 30.44
N GLY A 52 -9.93 20.12 30.50
CA GLY A 52 -10.30 19.17 31.55
C GLY A 52 -11.62 18.46 31.22
N SER A 53 -12.01 17.44 32.00
CA SER A 53 -13.30 16.77 31.81
C SER A 53 -14.46 17.67 32.25
N GLN A 54 -15.05 18.41 31.32
CA GLN A 54 -16.15 19.34 31.60
C GLN A 54 -17.20 19.27 30.48
N GLU A 55 -18.46 19.37 30.89
CA GLU A 55 -19.61 19.54 30.01
C GLU A 55 -19.98 21.03 30.03
N LEU A 56 -19.99 21.66 28.85
CA LEU A 56 -20.20 23.09 28.67
C LEU A 56 -21.47 23.31 27.84
N ASP A 57 -22.36 24.17 28.31
CA ASP A 57 -23.62 24.50 27.64
C ASP A 57 -23.39 25.57 26.56
N PHE A 58 -23.69 25.24 25.30
CA PHE A 58 -23.53 26.12 24.13
C PHE A 58 -24.87 26.71 23.65
N SER A 59 -25.98 26.46 24.36
CA SER A 59 -27.32 26.93 23.98
C SER A 59 -27.43 28.44 23.81
N ALA A 60 -26.62 29.21 24.54
CA ALA A 60 -26.60 30.68 24.44
C ALA A 60 -26.14 31.20 23.07
N ALA A 61 -25.28 30.48 22.34
CA ALA A 61 -24.80 30.88 21.03
C ALA A 61 -25.64 30.35 19.86
N LEU A 62 -26.35 29.24 20.06
CA LEU A 62 -27.26 28.66 19.06
C LEU A 62 -28.68 29.29 19.10
N GLY A 63 -28.93 30.19 20.06
CA GLY A 63 -30.23 30.82 20.27
C GLY A 63 -31.17 29.98 21.16
N ALA A 64 -32.16 30.63 21.77
CA ALA A 64 -32.99 30.10 22.86
C ALA A 64 -33.81 28.81 22.57
N SER A 65 -33.75 28.27 21.36
CA SER A 65 -34.45 27.06 20.91
C SER A 65 -33.56 25.84 20.65
N ALA A 66 -32.22 25.97 20.72
CA ALA A 66 -31.28 24.89 20.50
C ALA A 66 -30.50 24.56 21.78
N SER A 67 -30.53 23.30 22.22
CA SER A 67 -29.67 22.78 23.29
C SER A 67 -28.47 22.07 22.69
N GLY A 68 -27.27 22.46 23.11
CA GLY A 68 -26.05 21.76 22.74
C GLY A 68 -25.06 21.70 23.89
N SER A 69 -24.38 20.56 24.01
CA SER A 69 -23.37 20.32 25.04
C SER A 69 -22.02 20.04 24.38
N VAL A 70 -20.98 20.72 24.85
CA VAL A 70 -19.59 20.38 24.52
C VAL A 70 -19.02 19.60 25.69
N SER A 71 -18.73 18.32 25.50
CA SER A 71 -17.95 17.56 26.47
C SER A 71 -16.52 17.45 25.98
N VAL A 72 -15.59 17.94 26.80
CA VAL A 72 -14.16 17.78 26.56
C VAL A 72 -13.73 16.63 27.44
N SER A 73 -13.16 15.57 26.90
CA SER A 73 -12.50 14.54 27.70
C SER A 73 -11.01 14.58 27.41
N SER A 74 -10.21 14.71 28.47
CA SER A 74 -8.76 14.57 28.39
C SER A 74 -8.35 13.61 29.49
N ALA A 75 -7.75 12.49 29.12
CA ALA A 75 -7.40 11.44 30.08
C ALA A 75 -6.31 11.92 31.05
N GLU A 76 -5.36 12.75 30.61
CA GLU A 76 -4.14 13.05 31.40
C GLU A 76 -3.38 14.36 31.00
N GLY A 77 -4.00 15.34 30.32
CA GLY A 77 -3.31 16.53 29.82
C GLY A 77 -2.48 16.27 28.55
N PHE A 78 -1.44 17.08 28.24
CA PHE A 78 -0.61 16.98 27.01
C PHE A 78 0.45 15.85 27.05
N ALA A 79 0.14 14.69 27.63
CA ALA A 79 1.08 13.56 27.54
C ALA A 79 1.32 13.19 26.05
N PRO A 80 2.51 12.69 25.66
CA PRO A 80 2.82 12.37 24.27
C PRO A 80 1.84 11.40 23.61
N ASP A 81 1.16 10.57 24.41
CA ASP A 81 0.16 9.62 23.95
C ASP A 81 -1.29 10.05 24.26
N ALA A 82 -1.48 11.21 24.90
CA ALA A 82 -2.81 11.71 25.23
C ALA A 82 -3.47 12.31 23.99
N THR A 83 -4.68 11.82 23.73
CA THR A 83 -5.57 12.38 22.71
C THR A 83 -6.63 13.20 23.43
N PHE A 84 -6.84 14.44 23.00
CA PHE A 84 -7.98 15.23 23.43
C PHE A 84 -9.17 14.85 22.56
N GLN A 85 -10.33 14.63 23.16
CA GLN A 85 -11.58 14.46 22.41
C GLN A 85 -12.55 15.57 22.80
N VAL A 86 -13.08 16.24 21.79
CA VAL A 86 -14.12 17.25 21.93
C VAL A 86 -15.36 16.70 21.26
N LEU A 87 -16.35 16.37 22.08
CA LEU A 87 -17.66 15.92 21.63
C LEU A 87 -18.62 17.10 21.67
N VAL A 88 -19.12 17.56 20.52
CA VAL A 88 -20.20 18.55 20.46
C VAL A 88 -21.48 17.86 20.09
N THR A 89 -22.50 17.89 20.95
CA THR A 89 -23.83 17.36 20.64
C THR A 89 -24.80 18.51 20.47
N VAL A 90 -25.49 18.58 19.33
CA VAL A 90 -26.58 19.52 19.04
C VAL A 90 -27.89 18.72 18.96
N THR A 91 -28.86 19.08 19.79
CA THR A 91 -30.10 18.30 19.98
C THR A 91 -31.20 18.67 18.97
N ASP A 92 -31.00 19.75 18.18
CA ASP A 92 -32.00 20.28 17.25
C ASP A 92 -31.66 19.93 15.78
N PRO A 93 -32.51 19.15 15.08
CA PRO A 93 -32.32 18.78 13.68
C PRO A 93 -32.26 19.95 12.69
N GLN A 94 -32.78 21.15 13.03
CA GLN A 94 -32.72 22.32 12.13
C GLN A 94 -31.33 22.98 12.09
N HIS A 95 -30.52 22.79 13.14
CA HIS A 95 -29.19 23.38 13.29
C HIS A 95 -28.07 22.36 13.00
N GLU A 96 -28.41 21.11 12.66
CA GLU A 96 -27.47 20.05 12.27
C GLU A 96 -26.61 20.45 11.04
N ALA A 97 -27.17 21.24 10.13
CA ALA A 97 -26.44 21.77 8.96
C ALA A 97 -25.41 22.87 9.30
N GLN A 98 -25.46 23.45 10.51
CA GLN A 98 -24.56 24.52 10.98
C GLN A 98 -23.41 23.98 11.86
N LEU A 99 -23.35 22.65 12.07
CA LEU A 99 -22.25 21.98 12.76
C LEU A 99 -20.90 22.13 12.03
N GLY A 100 -20.92 22.35 10.71
CA GLY A 100 -19.71 22.61 9.92
C GLY A 100 -19.06 23.98 10.21
N ASP A 101 -19.79 24.88 10.89
CA ASP A 101 -19.31 26.24 11.22
C ASP A 101 -18.71 26.33 12.63
N ILE A 102 -18.62 25.20 13.34
CA ILE A 102 -17.97 25.09 14.64
C ILE A 102 -16.49 24.75 14.43
N GLU A 103 -15.61 25.67 14.79
CA GLU A 103 -14.17 25.44 14.81
C GLU A 103 -13.69 25.25 16.24
N VAL A 104 -13.02 24.13 16.49
CA VAL A 104 -12.37 23.89 17.78
C VAL A 104 -10.88 24.23 17.64
N ARG A 105 -10.39 25.13 18.50
CA ARG A 105 -9.00 25.59 18.51
C ARG A 105 -8.37 25.31 19.86
N LEU A 106 -7.13 24.85 19.83
CA LEU A 106 -6.29 24.74 21.02
C LEU A 106 -5.33 25.92 21.05
N VAL A 107 -5.34 26.66 22.16
CA VAL A 107 -4.44 27.80 22.39
C VAL A 107 -3.24 27.31 23.20
N GLY A 108 -2.13 27.14 22.50
CA GLY A 108 -0.84 26.74 23.04
C GLY A 108 0.00 27.92 23.56
N PRO A 109 1.26 27.66 23.95
CA PRO A 109 2.13 28.68 24.53
C PRO A 109 2.41 29.82 23.54
N GLY A 110 2.25 31.07 24.00
CA GLY A 110 2.51 32.25 23.17
C GLY A 110 1.42 32.60 22.18
N ASP A 111 0.15 32.31 22.50
CA ASP A 111 -1.04 32.64 21.69
C ASP A 111 -1.09 31.90 20.35
N GLN A 112 -0.39 30.76 20.26
CA GLN A 112 -0.45 29.90 19.09
C GLN A 112 -1.76 29.11 19.10
N THR A 113 -2.66 29.46 18.19
CA THR A 113 -3.90 28.71 17.99
C THR A 113 -3.69 27.64 16.94
N GLU A 114 -4.10 26.41 17.25
CA GLU A 114 -4.09 25.32 16.29
C GLU A 114 -5.46 24.61 16.22
N LEU A 115 -5.97 24.40 15.00
CA LEU A 115 -7.26 23.76 14.72
C LEU A 115 -7.28 22.27 15.10
N VAL A 116 -8.28 21.83 15.86
CA VAL A 116 -8.52 20.43 16.21
C VAL A 116 -9.29 19.77 15.05
N PRO A 117 -8.70 18.79 14.35
CA PRO A 117 -9.36 18.15 13.21
C PRO A 117 -10.56 17.31 13.65
N VAL A 118 -11.63 17.39 12.86
CA VAL A 118 -12.85 16.61 13.02
C VAL A 118 -12.57 15.19 12.54
N LEU A 119 -12.84 14.20 13.40
CA LEU A 119 -12.72 12.79 13.07
C LEU A 119 -14.01 12.23 12.46
N SER A 120 -15.16 12.63 12.99
CA SER A 120 -16.47 12.18 12.50
C SER A 120 -17.58 13.14 12.91
N SER A 121 -18.61 13.23 12.08
CA SER A 121 -19.88 13.93 12.37
C SER A 121 -21.02 12.95 12.11
N ASP A 122 -21.80 12.63 13.16
CA ASP A 122 -22.95 11.72 13.06
C ASP A 122 -24.13 12.27 13.86
N GLY A 123 -25.27 12.47 13.21
CA GLY A 123 -26.58 12.70 13.84
C GLY A 123 -26.58 13.76 14.94
N GLY A 124 -26.03 14.94 14.68
CA GLY A 124 -25.93 16.01 15.67
C GLY A 124 -24.69 15.96 16.58
N THR A 125 -23.79 14.99 16.43
CA THR A 125 -22.59 14.82 17.27
C THR A 125 -21.29 14.98 16.48
N PHE A 126 -20.36 15.79 16.99
CA PHE A 126 -19.05 16.10 16.41
C PHE A 126 -17.96 15.51 17.29
N ASP A 127 -17.13 14.61 16.77
CA ASP A 127 -15.91 14.14 17.46
C ASP A 127 -14.70 14.79 16.80
N ALA A 128 -14.00 15.64 17.54
CA ALA A 128 -12.72 16.18 17.12
C ALA A 128 -11.62 15.77 18.08
N SER A 129 -10.48 15.39 17.52
CA SER A 129 -9.35 14.97 18.32
C SER A 129 -8.03 15.54 17.83
N ARG A 130 -7.14 15.83 18.77
CA ARG A 130 -5.79 16.27 18.47
C ARG A 130 -4.79 15.65 19.43
N ARG A 131 -3.62 15.31 18.91
CA ARG A 131 -2.44 14.95 19.70
C ARG A 131 -1.45 16.10 19.75
N ALA A 132 -0.88 16.34 20.93
CA ALA A 132 0.12 17.38 21.10
C ALA A 132 1.38 17.05 20.29
N PRO A 133 1.95 18.00 19.54
CA PRO A 133 3.21 17.79 18.86
C PRO A 133 4.35 17.61 19.88
N VAL A 134 4.89 16.39 19.96
CA VAL A 134 6.03 16.04 20.81
C VAL A 134 7.13 15.47 19.93
N LYS A 135 8.30 16.13 19.90
CA LYS A 135 9.44 15.73 19.06
C LYS A 135 9.08 15.57 17.57
N ALA A 136 8.04 16.27 17.12
CA ALA A 136 7.58 16.27 15.74
C ALA A 136 8.69 16.69 14.77
N GLY A 137 9.54 17.66 15.14
CA GLY A 137 10.69 18.08 14.33
C GLY A 137 11.72 16.97 14.10
N VAL A 138 11.98 16.15 15.12
CA VAL A 138 12.89 15.00 14.96
C VAL A 138 12.26 13.95 14.05
N LEU A 139 10.99 13.62 14.25
CA LEU A 139 10.32 12.65 13.39
C LEU A 139 10.29 13.12 11.93
N LEU A 140 9.98 14.39 11.68
CA LEU A 140 9.96 15.00 10.36
C LEU A 140 11.36 15.02 9.72
N ALA A 141 12.43 15.24 10.50
CA ALA A 141 13.80 15.06 10.02
C ALA A 141 14.08 13.61 9.58
N VAL A 142 13.71 12.63 10.43
CA VAL A 142 13.91 11.21 10.12
C VAL A 142 13.08 10.81 8.89
N LEU A 143 11.84 11.29 8.77
CA LEU A 143 10.98 11.10 7.61
C LEU A 143 11.63 11.68 6.35
N GLY A 144 12.07 12.94 6.37
CA GLY A 144 12.73 13.57 5.22
C GLY A 144 13.97 12.83 4.75
N LEU A 145 14.81 12.41 5.71
CA LEU A 145 15.99 11.59 5.44
C LEU A 145 15.59 10.23 4.84
N ALA A 146 14.63 9.54 5.45
CA ALA A 146 14.17 8.23 5.00
C ALA A 146 13.56 8.29 3.60
N VAL A 147 12.72 9.28 3.32
CA VAL A 147 12.08 9.50 2.01
C VAL A 147 13.13 9.73 0.94
N VAL A 148 14.11 10.61 1.17
CA VAL A 148 15.18 10.82 0.18
C VAL A 148 15.99 9.54 -0.03
N LEU A 149 16.34 8.81 1.04
CA LEU A 149 17.11 7.57 0.93
C LEU A 149 16.32 6.43 0.25
N TRP A 150 15.01 6.32 0.49
CA TRP A 150 14.13 5.34 -0.16
C TRP A 150 13.90 5.66 -1.63
N ILE A 151 13.69 6.93 -1.99
CA ILE A 151 13.49 7.34 -3.39
C ILE A 151 14.80 7.21 -4.19
N THR A 152 15.92 7.62 -3.60
CA THR A 152 17.21 7.58 -4.32
C THR A 152 17.86 6.20 -4.32
N GLU A 153 17.36 5.28 -3.48
CA GLU A 153 17.92 3.95 -3.22
C GLU A 153 19.45 3.99 -2.99
N LEU A 154 19.93 5.08 -2.37
CA LEU A 154 21.36 5.24 -2.07
C LEU A 154 21.87 4.14 -1.14
N ALA A 155 21.01 3.71 -0.23
CA ALA A 155 21.17 2.50 0.57
C ALA A 155 20.00 1.56 0.27
N PRO A 156 20.18 0.24 0.40
CA PRO A 156 19.06 -0.70 0.28
C PRO A 156 17.90 -0.31 1.20
N LEU A 157 16.65 -0.44 0.73
CA LEU A 157 15.45 0.03 1.46
C LEU A 157 15.39 -0.47 2.91
N PHE A 158 15.79 -1.73 3.13
CA PHE A 158 15.79 -2.34 4.46
C PHE A 158 16.83 -1.72 5.40
N VAL A 159 17.95 -1.21 4.88
CA VAL A 159 18.99 -0.54 5.68
C VAL A 159 18.47 0.80 6.19
N THR A 160 17.86 1.60 5.30
CA THR A 160 17.16 2.82 5.70
C THR A 160 16.06 2.52 6.72
N SER A 161 15.32 1.42 6.50
CA SER A 161 14.24 1.00 7.39
C SER A 161 14.73 0.62 8.79
N LEU A 162 15.86 -0.06 8.90
CA LEU A 162 16.51 -0.39 10.17
C LEU A 162 17.12 0.83 10.87
N ALA A 163 17.53 1.86 10.11
CA ALA A 163 18.06 3.09 10.68
C ALA A 163 16.99 3.94 11.37
N ILE A 164 15.72 3.85 10.94
CA ILE A 164 14.59 4.59 11.53
C ILE A 164 14.45 4.35 13.04
N PRO A 165 14.23 3.10 13.54
CA PRO A 165 14.06 2.88 14.97
C PRO A 165 15.32 3.26 15.78
N VAL A 166 16.51 3.11 15.19
CA VAL A 166 17.77 3.54 15.81
C VAL A 166 17.78 5.06 16.00
N ALA A 167 17.42 5.83 14.97
CA ALA A 167 17.36 7.28 15.04
C ALA A 167 16.30 7.77 16.04
N LEU A 168 15.11 7.16 16.03
CA LEU A 168 14.02 7.51 16.94
C LEU A 168 14.35 7.18 18.41
N ALA A 169 14.96 6.02 18.67
CA ALA A 169 15.43 5.65 20.02
C ALA A 169 16.57 6.57 20.48
N ALA A 170 17.55 6.86 19.62
CA ALA A 170 18.67 7.73 19.95
C ALA A 170 18.23 9.16 20.30
N ALA A 171 17.22 9.67 19.58
CA ALA A 171 16.59 10.95 19.88
C ALA A 171 15.52 10.89 20.98
N GLN A 172 15.33 9.72 21.60
CA GLN A 172 14.36 9.48 22.67
C GLN A 172 12.92 9.86 22.27
N VAL A 173 12.53 9.63 21.02
CA VAL A 173 11.16 9.84 20.54
C VAL A 173 10.22 8.79 21.13
N GLY A 174 10.71 7.56 21.33
CA GLY A 174 10.01 6.50 22.06
C GLY A 174 10.98 5.48 22.65
N PRO A 175 10.52 4.64 23.60
CA PRO A 175 11.35 3.60 24.18
C PRO A 175 11.70 2.52 23.14
N ALA A 176 12.82 1.81 23.36
CA ALA A 176 13.32 0.79 22.43
C ALA A 176 12.28 -0.29 22.08
N ARG A 177 11.45 -0.68 23.06
CA ARG A 177 10.34 -1.63 22.85
C ARG A 177 9.37 -1.13 21.79
N ASP A 178 9.01 0.14 21.85
CA ASP A 178 7.94 0.72 21.01
C ASP A 178 8.43 0.98 19.60
N VAL A 179 9.68 1.43 19.43
CA VAL A 179 10.26 1.64 18.09
C VAL A 179 10.60 0.33 17.38
N LEU A 180 10.82 -0.78 18.11
CA LEU A 180 11.14 -2.09 17.52
C LEU A 180 9.92 -2.99 17.34
N ALA A 181 8.86 -2.82 18.15
CA ALA A 181 7.64 -3.63 18.07
C ALA A 181 7.05 -3.74 16.64
N PRO A 182 7.03 -2.68 15.81
CA PRO A 182 6.49 -2.75 14.46
C PRO A 182 7.19 -3.75 13.53
N PHE A 183 8.44 -4.18 13.82
CA PHE A 183 9.15 -5.20 13.03
C PHE A 183 8.65 -6.63 13.27
N PHE A 184 7.86 -6.84 14.33
CA PHE A 184 7.29 -8.12 14.70
C PHE A 184 5.75 -8.09 14.68
N ASP A 185 5.20 -7.17 13.90
CA ASP A 185 3.76 -7.06 13.69
C ASP A 185 3.18 -8.37 13.11
N PRO A 186 1.97 -8.82 13.52
CA PRO A 186 1.36 -10.03 12.98
C PRO A 186 1.27 -10.07 11.45
N ILE A 187 1.16 -8.91 10.79
CA ILE A 187 1.19 -8.83 9.34
C ILE A 187 2.58 -9.16 8.80
N ILE A 188 3.68 -8.75 9.44
CA ILE A 188 5.02 -9.21 9.01
C ILE A 188 5.15 -10.73 9.15
N VAL A 189 4.58 -11.32 10.21
CA VAL A 189 4.56 -12.77 10.43
C VAL A 189 3.74 -13.50 9.36
N LEU A 190 2.58 -12.94 8.96
CA LEU A 190 1.77 -13.44 7.85
C LEU A 190 2.61 -13.57 6.57
N PHE A 191 3.43 -12.58 6.27
CA PHE A 191 4.24 -12.53 5.05
C PHE A 191 5.44 -13.44 5.12
N PHE A 192 6.07 -13.53 6.29
CA PHE A 192 7.09 -14.54 6.55
C PHE A 192 6.57 -15.95 6.24
N GLY A 193 5.39 -16.31 6.76
CA GLY A 193 4.74 -17.59 6.45
C GLY A 193 4.36 -17.74 4.97
N GLY A 194 3.83 -16.67 4.36
CA GLY A 194 3.50 -16.63 2.93
C GLY A 194 4.71 -16.84 2.01
N PHE A 195 5.85 -16.21 2.31
CA PHE A 195 7.08 -16.38 1.55
C PHE A 195 7.66 -17.79 1.68
N LEU A 196 7.58 -18.40 2.86
CA LEU A 196 7.96 -19.80 3.05
C LEU A 196 7.05 -20.76 2.28
N MET A 197 5.75 -20.48 2.24
CA MET A 197 4.79 -21.24 1.43
C MET A 197 5.11 -21.13 -0.06
N ALA A 198 5.40 -19.92 -0.56
CA ALA A 198 5.82 -19.69 -1.94
C ALA A 198 7.14 -20.40 -2.27
N GLU A 199 8.11 -20.38 -1.34
CA GLU A 199 9.37 -21.12 -1.49
C GLU A 199 9.14 -22.63 -1.54
N ALA A 200 8.23 -23.18 -0.73
CA ALA A 200 7.88 -24.60 -0.79
C ALA A 200 7.28 -24.98 -2.15
N MET A 201 6.40 -24.14 -2.71
CA MET A 201 5.84 -24.35 -4.06
C MET A 201 6.94 -24.37 -5.12
N ARG A 202 7.87 -23.41 -5.06
CA ARG A 202 9.01 -23.31 -5.97
C ARG A 202 9.95 -24.51 -5.85
N ARG A 203 10.25 -24.94 -4.62
CA ARG A 203 11.16 -26.04 -4.30
C ARG A 203 10.69 -27.37 -4.89
N VAL A 204 9.38 -27.65 -4.83
CA VAL A 204 8.80 -28.87 -5.42
C VAL A 204 8.42 -28.72 -6.90
N GLY A 205 8.74 -27.58 -7.52
CA GLY A 205 8.44 -27.28 -8.93
C GLY A 205 6.95 -27.21 -9.25
N LEU A 206 6.10 -26.89 -8.26
CA LEU A 206 4.65 -26.79 -8.45
C LEU A 206 4.28 -25.64 -9.39
N ASP A 207 4.99 -24.52 -9.26
CA ASP A 207 4.86 -23.31 -10.09
C ASP A 207 5.09 -23.60 -11.58
N GLN A 208 6.16 -24.32 -11.90
CA GLN A 208 6.50 -24.72 -13.28
C GLN A 208 5.45 -25.68 -13.85
N MET A 209 4.97 -26.62 -13.04
CA MET A 209 3.97 -27.59 -13.49
C MET A 209 2.60 -26.95 -13.75
N VAL A 210 2.16 -26.04 -12.88
CA VAL A 210 0.93 -25.25 -13.08
C VAL A 210 1.04 -24.43 -14.36
N ALA A 211 2.18 -23.78 -14.59
CA ALA A 211 2.42 -22.98 -15.78
C ALA A 211 2.31 -23.80 -17.06
N VAL A 212 3.01 -24.93 -17.15
CA VAL A 212 2.98 -25.81 -18.33
C VAL A 212 1.58 -26.40 -18.58
N THR A 213 0.88 -26.83 -17.52
CA THR A 213 -0.47 -27.40 -17.64
C THR A 213 -1.47 -26.40 -18.22
N ILE A 214 -1.38 -25.14 -17.81
CA ILE A 214 -2.26 -24.08 -18.29
C ILE A 214 -1.94 -23.73 -19.75
N VAL A 215 -0.65 -23.68 -20.11
CA VAL A 215 -0.21 -23.49 -21.50
C VAL A 215 -0.68 -24.63 -22.41
N ASP A 216 -0.65 -25.87 -21.93
CA ASP A 216 -1.21 -27.00 -22.67
C ASP A 216 -2.71 -26.83 -22.94
N LYS A 217 -3.48 -26.53 -21.89
CA LYS A 217 -4.93 -26.37 -21.97
C LYS A 217 -5.38 -25.15 -22.78
N ALA A 218 -4.57 -24.11 -22.89
CA ALA A 218 -4.89 -22.90 -23.67
C ALA A 218 -5.17 -23.20 -25.16
N GLY A 219 -4.70 -24.34 -25.66
CA GLY A 219 -4.99 -24.86 -26.99
C GLY A 219 -4.24 -24.13 -28.12
N ARG A 220 -4.66 -24.39 -29.37
CA ARG A 220 -3.93 -23.97 -30.59
C ARG A 220 -4.33 -22.59 -31.14
N GLY A 221 -4.64 -21.61 -30.30
CA GLY A 221 -5.05 -20.27 -30.74
C GLY A 221 -4.16 -19.14 -30.21
N PRO A 222 -3.70 -18.18 -31.04
CA PRO A 222 -2.78 -17.12 -30.60
C PRO A 222 -3.37 -16.21 -29.54
N VAL A 223 -4.65 -15.84 -29.66
CA VAL A 223 -5.35 -15.01 -28.67
C VAL A 223 -5.58 -15.79 -27.37
N ARG A 224 -5.96 -17.07 -27.46
CA ARG A 224 -6.20 -17.91 -26.28
C ARG A 224 -4.92 -18.12 -25.48
N LEU A 225 -3.82 -18.45 -26.16
CA LEU A 225 -2.51 -18.57 -25.52
C LEU A 225 -2.08 -17.25 -24.88
N TYR A 226 -2.27 -16.13 -25.59
CA TYR A 226 -1.94 -14.81 -25.05
C TYR A 226 -2.71 -14.52 -23.76
N LEU A 227 -4.04 -14.63 -23.79
CA LEU A 227 -4.87 -14.38 -22.60
C LEU A 227 -4.58 -15.39 -21.48
N ALA A 228 -4.32 -16.66 -21.79
CA ALA A 228 -3.97 -17.67 -20.81
C ALA A 228 -2.63 -17.37 -20.12
N MET A 229 -1.61 -16.94 -20.88
CA MET A 229 -0.30 -16.57 -20.32
C MET A 229 -0.38 -15.33 -19.44
N LEU A 230 -1.18 -14.33 -19.83
CA LEU A 230 -1.40 -13.13 -19.02
C LEU A 230 -2.19 -13.46 -17.73
N GLY A 231 -3.26 -14.24 -17.83
CA GLY A 231 -4.02 -14.70 -16.67
C GLY A 231 -3.18 -15.55 -15.72
N LEU A 232 -2.33 -16.42 -16.27
CA LEU A 232 -1.36 -17.22 -15.52
C LEU A 232 -0.31 -16.34 -14.83
N ALA A 233 0.23 -15.33 -15.53
CA ALA A 233 1.18 -14.38 -14.94
C ALA A 233 0.54 -13.63 -13.76
N ALA A 234 -0.68 -13.13 -13.93
CA ALA A 234 -1.40 -12.45 -12.87
C ALA A 234 -1.70 -13.40 -11.69
N PHE A 235 -2.14 -14.62 -11.98
CA PHE A 235 -2.46 -15.63 -10.95
C PHE A 235 -1.22 -16.05 -10.16
N LEU A 236 -0.11 -16.41 -10.84
CA LEU A 236 1.13 -16.77 -10.15
C LEU A 236 1.59 -15.60 -9.26
N SER A 237 1.54 -14.38 -9.77
CA SER A 237 1.93 -13.17 -9.04
C SER A 237 1.10 -12.86 -7.78
N MET A 238 -0.09 -13.45 -7.63
CA MET A 238 -0.85 -13.36 -6.38
C MET A 238 -0.22 -14.20 -5.25
N TRP A 239 0.59 -15.20 -5.57
CA TRP A 239 1.05 -16.19 -4.58
C TRP A 239 2.57 -16.22 -4.42
N MET A 240 3.28 -15.79 -5.47
CA MET A 240 4.71 -15.57 -5.48
C MET A 240 5.00 -14.09 -5.75
N SER A 241 6.27 -13.71 -5.76
CA SER A 241 6.63 -12.35 -6.17
C SER A 241 6.41 -12.14 -7.66
N ASN A 242 6.08 -10.90 -8.05
CA ASN A 242 5.95 -10.50 -9.45
C ASN A 242 7.16 -10.95 -10.29
N THR A 243 8.37 -10.79 -9.74
CA THR A 243 9.62 -11.19 -10.39
C THR A 243 9.69 -12.70 -10.64
N ALA A 244 9.32 -13.51 -9.64
CA ALA A 244 9.35 -14.98 -9.77
C ALA A 244 8.39 -15.46 -10.86
N ALA A 245 7.17 -14.90 -10.92
CA ALA A 245 6.18 -15.25 -11.94
C ALA A 245 6.73 -14.98 -13.35
N VAL A 246 7.35 -13.82 -13.55
CA VAL A 246 7.93 -13.43 -14.85
C VAL A 246 9.14 -14.29 -15.21
N THR A 247 10.01 -14.62 -14.25
CA THR A 247 11.18 -15.50 -14.48
C THR A 247 10.77 -16.88 -14.98
N VAL A 248 9.67 -17.44 -14.47
CA VAL A 248 9.14 -18.73 -14.93
C VAL A 248 8.52 -18.62 -16.33
N LEU A 249 7.77 -17.55 -16.60
CA LEU A 249 6.94 -17.45 -17.79
C LEU A 249 7.65 -16.89 -19.02
N ILE A 250 8.65 -16.01 -18.89
CA ILE A 250 9.37 -15.44 -20.04
C ILE A 250 10.04 -16.53 -20.89
N PRO A 251 10.81 -17.49 -20.33
CA PRO A 251 11.42 -18.55 -21.13
C PRO A 251 10.39 -19.37 -21.90
N ILE A 252 9.24 -19.68 -21.27
CA ILE A 252 8.13 -20.39 -21.90
C ILE A 252 7.53 -19.55 -23.03
N ALA A 253 7.29 -18.26 -22.80
CA ALA A 253 6.78 -17.34 -23.81
C ALA A 253 7.71 -17.22 -25.02
N MET A 254 9.03 -17.20 -24.79
CA MET A 254 10.04 -17.20 -25.85
C MET A 254 9.97 -18.50 -26.65
N ALA A 255 10.01 -19.66 -25.99
CA ALA A 255 9.98 -20.97 -26.64
C ALA A 255 8.71 -21.19 -27.47
N VAL A 256 7.53 -20.80 -26.95
CA VAL A 256 6.26 -21.00 -27.66
C VAL A 256 6.06 -20.00 -28.79
N SER A 257 6.65 -18.81 -28.70
CA SER A 257 6.54 -17.78 -29.75
C SER A 257 7.66 -17.84 -30.80
N GLU A 258 8.73 -18.60 -30.56
CA GLU A 258 9.85 -18.75 -31.49
C GLU A 258 9.42 -19.27 -32.86
N PRO A 259 8.65 -20.38 -32.97
CA PRO A 259 8.34 -20.97 -34.27
C PRO A 259 7.23 -20.21 -35.04
N LEU A 260 6.61 -19.19 -34.43
CA LEU A 260 5.53 -18.41 -35.03
C LEU A 260 6.00 -17.40 -36.08
N ASP A 261 7.30 -17.10 -36.12
CA ASP A 261 7.89 -16.06 -36.97
C ASP A 261 7.11 -14.72 -36.92
N SER A 262 6.58 -14.39 -35.75
CA SER A 262 5.84 -13.15 -35.48
C SER A 262 6.51 -12.37 -34.35
N PRO A 263 7.44 -11.46 -34.69
CA PRO A 263 8.10 -10.61 -33.69
C PRO A 263 7.11 -9.74 -32.91
N SER A 264 6.03 -9.28 -33.53
CA SER A 264 5.00 -8.48 -32.86
C SER A 264 4.22 -9.26 -31.82
N TYR A 265 3.88 -10.53 -32.10
CA TYR A 265 3.27 -11.42 -31.11
C TYR A 265 4.21 -11.68 -29.94
N ARG A 266 5.47 -12.03 -30.21
CA ARG A 266 6.49 -12.29 -29.18
C ARG A 266 6.71 -11.09 -28.27
N LYS A 267 6.90 -9.90 -28.84
CA LYS A 267 7.00 -8.63 -28.08
C LYS A 267 5.74 -8.39 -27.23
N THR A 268 4.56 -8.61 -27.79
CA THR A 268 3.30 -8.35 -27.06
C THR A 268 3.08 -9.34 -25.91
N LEU A 269 3.44 -10.61 -26.12
CA LEU A 269 3.34 -11.66 -25.12
C LEU A 269 4.31 -11.42 -23.95
N VAL A 270 5.60 -11.18 -24.24
CA VAL A 270 6.62 -10.97 -23.20
C VAL A 270 6.32 -9.74 -22.35
N LEU A 271 5.97 -8.61 -22.98
CA LEU A 271 5.62 -7.39 -22.24
C LEU A 271 4.31 -7.55 -21.47
N GLY A 272 3.32 -8.22 -22.07
CA GLY A 272 2.04 -8.50 -21.42
C GLY A 272 2.19 -9.40 -20.19
N ILE A 273 3.10 -10.38 -20.20
CA ILE A 273 3.40 -11.20 -19.01
C ILE A 273 3.99 -10.34 -17.89
N ALA A 274 4.95 -9.46 -18.20
CA ALA A 274 5.55 -8.57 -17.20
C ALA A 274 4.51 -7.65 -16.55
N TYR A 275 3.68 -6.99 -17.36
CA TYR A 275 2.65 -6.10 -16.84
C TYR A 275 1.52 -6.85 -16.12
N ALA A 276 1.09 -8.01 -16.62
CA ALA A 276 0.08 -8.83 -15.96
C ALA A 276 0.57 -9.37 -14.60
N ALA A 277 1.86 -9.71 -14.47
CA ALA A 277 2.42 -10.07 -13.16
C ALA A 277 2.41 -8.87 -12.20
N THR A 278 2.83 -7.69 -12.64
CA THR A 278 2.74 -6.46 -11.82
C THR A 278 1.31 -6.18 -11.36
N ILE A 279 0.31 -6.25 -12.25
CA ILE A 279 -1.11 -6.07 -11.92
C ILE A 279 -1.58 -7.19 -10.97
N GLY A 280 -1.23 -8.45 -11.25
CA GLY A 280 -1.66 -9.61 -10.47
C GLY A 280 -1.23 -9.55 -9.01
N GLY A 281 -0.08 -8.96 -8.71
CA GLY A 281 0.41 -8.78 -7.34
C GLY A 281 -0.53 -7.94 -6.46
N VAL A 282 -1.33 -7.06 -7.06
CA VAL A 282 -2.37 -6.29 -6.36
C VAL A 282 -3.50 -7.19 -5.83
N GLY A 283 -3.75 -8.32 -6.49
CA GLY A 283 -4.92 -9.16 -6.26
C GLY A 283 -4.99 -9.82 -4.89
N SER A 284 -3.85 -10.14 -4.27
CA SER A 284 -3.79 -10.79 -2.96
C SER A 284 -3.00 -9.94 -1.96
N ALA A 285 -3.23 -10.14 -0.66
CA ALA A 285 -2.47 -9.40 0.34
C ALA A 285 -0.95 -9.63 0.20
N ILE A 286 -0.51 -10.84 -0.17
CA ILE A 286 0.91 -11.21 -0.22
C ILE A 286 1.61 -10.96 -1.57
N GLY A 287 0.88 -10.61 -2.62
CA GLY A 287 1.43 -10.53 -3.98
C GLY A 287 2.44 -9.41 -4.17
N THR A 288 2.16 -8.22 -3.62
CA THR A 288 3.06 -7.05 -3.70
C THR A 288 3.30 -6.43 -2.32
N PRO A 289 4.50 -5.86 -2.06
CA PRO A 289 4.82 -5.25 -0.78
C PRO A 289 3.96 -4.05 -0.33
N ALA A 290 3.24 -3.39 -1.23
CA ALA A 290 2.38 -2.26 -0.85
C ALA A 290 1.14 -2.70 -0.06
N ASN A 291 0.60 -3.88 -0.38
CA ASN A 291 -0.62 -4.44 0.19
C ASN A 291 -0.54 -4.72 1.71
N PRO A 292 0.49 -5.40 2.27
CA PRO A 292 0.61 -5.55 3.72
C PRO A 292 0.58 -4.22 4.43
N LEU A 293 1.36 -3.27 3.91
CA LEU A 293 1.51 -1.98 4.52
C LEU A 293 0.16 -1.30 4.58
N ALA A 294 -0.61 -1.35 3.51
CA ALA A 294 -1.98 -0.85 3.46
C ALA A 294 -2.89 -1.51 4.51
N ILE A 295 -2.91 -2.84 4.58
CA ILE A 295 -3.74 -3.60 5.55
C ILE A 295 -3.39 -3.18 6.99
N THR A 296 -2.10 -3.15 7.33
CA THR A 296 -1.67 -2.80 8.69
C THR A 296 -2.02 -1.36 9.05
N PHE A 297 -1.86 -0.45 8.09
CA PHE A 297 -2.26 0.93 8.33
C PHE A 297 -3.77 1.01 8.47
N ILE A 298 -4.59 0.41 7.59
CA ILE A 298 -6.04 0.43 7.78
C ILE A 298 -6.43 -0.03 9.19
N GLU A 299 -5.90 -1.15 9.68
CA GLU A 299 -6.16 -1.61 11.05
C GLU A 299 -5.76 -0.59 12.11
N ARG A 300 -4.56 0.00 12.00
CA ARG A 300 -4.06 0.98 12.98
C ARG A 300 -4.86 2.28 12.99
N LEU A 301 -5.54 2.59 11.89
CA LEU A 301 -6.13 3.90 11.66
C LEU A 301 -7.63 3.91 11.88
N THR A 302 -8.30 2.83 11.49
CA THR A 302 -9.76 2.69 11.63
C THR A 302 -10.15 1.69 12.71
N GLY A 303 -9.19 0.93 13.25
CA GLY A 303 -9.47 -0.23 14.10
C GLY A 303 -10.06 -1.42 13.33
N ARG A 304 -10.32 -1.28 12.02
CA ARG A 304 -10.90 -2.32 11.18
C ARG A 304 -9.82 -3.28 10.71
N GLN A 305 -9.91 -4.52 11.17
CA GLN A 305 -9.04 -5.59 10.69
C GLN A 305 -9.47 -6.05 9.30
N ILE A 306 -8.72 -5.62 8.28
CA ILE A 306 -8.91 -6.13 6.93
C ILE A 306 -8.40 -7.57 6.89
N SER A 307 -9.32 -8.52 6.74
CA SER A 307 -8.96 -9.93 6.60
C SER A 307 -8.26 -10.20 5.26
N PHE A 308 -7.55 -11.33 5.17
CA PHE A 308 -6.93 -11.76 3.91
C PHE A 308 -7.98 -11.89 2.78
N VAL A 309 -9.18 -12.32 3.13
CA VAL A 309 -10.31 -12.50 2.20
C VAL A 309 -10.87 -11.17 1.73
N GLU A 310 -11.02 -10.24 2.67
CA GLU A 310 -11.50 -8.89 2.39
C GLU A 310 -10.54 -8.15 1.46
N TRP A 311 -9.23 -8.37 1.58
CA TRP A 311 -8.28 -7.83 0.61
C TRP A 311 -8.53 -8.33 -0.82
N PHE A 312 -8.97 -9.58 -1.03
CA PHE A 312 -9.36 -10.04 -2.37
C PHE A 312 -10.53 -9.22 -2.93
N ALA A 313 -11.46 -8.78 -2.07
CA ALA A 313 -12.58 -7.94 -2.50
C ALA A 313 -12.10 -6.55 -2.98
N PHE A 314 -10.96 -6.07 -2.47
CA PHE A 314 -10.30 -4.88 -3.01
C PHE A 314 -9.46 -5.17 -4.26
N GLY A 315 -8.58 -6.16 -4.21
CA GLY A 315 -7.56 -6.43 -5.23
C GLY A 315 -8.08 -7.12 -6.49
N LEU A 316 -8.97 -8.12 -6.37
CA LEU A 316 -9.45 -8.89 -7.53
C LEU A 316 -10.22 -8.03 -8.54
N PRO A 317 -11.09 -7.08 -8.16
CA PRO A 317 -11.71 -6.17 -9.13
C PRO A 317 -10.68 -5.44 -10.00
N VAL A 318 -9.60 -4.95 -9.41
CA VAL A 318 -8.51 -4.30 -10.16
C VAL A 318 -7.90 -5.27 -11.16
N VAL A 319 -7.56 -6.49 -10.73
CA VAL A 319 -6.95 -7.50 -11.62
C VAL A 319 -7.90 -7.90 -12.75
N PHE A 320 -9.16 -8.22 -12.44
CA PHE A 320 -10.15 -8.67 -13.41
C PHE A 320 -10.54 -7.61 -14.43
N VAL A 321 -10.40 -6.32 -14.11
CA VAL A 321 -10.66 -5.24 -15.06
C VAL A 321 -9.38 -4.84 -15.80
N LEU A 322 -8.28 -4.60 -15.07
CA LEU A 322 -7.07 -4.02 -15.64
C LEU A 322 -6.28 -5.02 -16.50
N VAL A 323 -6.23 -6.32 -16.16
CA VAL A 323 -5.53 -7.31 -17.00
C VAL A 323 -6.19 -7.42 -18.38
N PRO A 324 -7.52 -7.58 -18.54
CA PRO A 324 -8.15 -7.57 -19.87
C PRO A 324 -7.99 -6.24 -20.63
N VAL A 325 -8.11 -5.10 -19.93
CA VAL A 325 -7.92 -3.77 -20.54
C VAL A 325 -6.49 -3.62 -21.08
N MET A 326 -5.51 -3.98 -20.27
CA MET A 326 -4.09 -4.02 -20.65
C MET A 326 -3.87 -4.99 -21.82
N ALA A 327 -4.47 -6.18 -21.78
CA ALA A 327 -4.33 -7.18 -22.83
C ALA A 327 -4.84 -6.65 -24.17
N LEU A 328 -6.02 -6.01 -24.17
CA LEU A 328 -6.60 -5.39 -25.36
C LEU A 328 -5.74 -4.23 -25.86
N TYR A 329 -5.29 -3.35 -24.95
CA TYR A 329 -4.41 -2.23 -25.27
C TYR A 329 -3.13 -2.69 -25.97
N LEU A 330 -2.40 -3.63 -25.36
CA LEU A 330 -1.15 -4.16 -25.90
C LEU A 330 -1.37 -4.91 -27.22
N TRP A 331 -2.48 -5.66 -27.36
CA TRP A 331 -2.83 -6.33 -28.61
C TRP A 331 -3.02 -5.34 -29.77
N ARG A 332 -3.73 -4.22 -29.51
CA ARG A 332 -3.99 -3.19 -30.50
C ARG A 332 -2.75 -2.36 -30.85
N VAL A 333 -2.01 -1.89 -29.84
CA VAL A 333 -0.80 -1.07 -30.03
C VAL A 333 0.36 -1.90 -30.59
N GLY A 334 0.46 -3.16 -30.19
CA GLY A 334 1.44 -4.12 -30.69
C GLY A 334 1.25 -4.50 -32.16
N ARG A 335 0.10 -4.14 -32.77
CA ARG A 335 -0.27 -4.51 -34.16
C ARG A 335 -0.01 -5.99 -34.43
N VAL A 336 -0.48 -6.84 -33.51
CA VAL A 336 -0.22 -8.27 -33.54
C VAL A 336 -0.79 -8.88 -34.81
N SER A 337 0.07 -9.51 -35.60
CA SER A 337 -0.29 -10.26 -36.80
C SER A 337 0.26 -11.67 -36.64
N VAL A 338 -0.64 -12.65 -36.65
CA VAL A 338 -0.29 -14.07 -36.57
C VAL A 338 -1.05 -14.80 -37.65
N ASP A 339 -0.31 -15.49 -38.52
CA ASP A 339 -0.87 -16.44 -39.46
C ASP A 339 -1.36 -17.68 -38.68
N ALA A 340 -2.68 -17.88 -38.64
CA ALA A 340 -3.30 -18.97 -37.91
C ALA A 340 -2.81 -20.36 -38.38
N GLY A 341 -2.46 -20.52 -39.66
CA GLY A 341 -1.95 -21.77 -40.21
C GLY A 341 -0.52 -22.09 -39.74
N LYS A 342 0.33 -21.06 -39.63
CA LYS A 342 1.67 -21.18 -39.02
C LYS A 342 1.58 -21.42 -37.51
N PHE A 343 0.61 -20.82 -36.83
CA PHE A 343 0.40 -21.01 -35.40
C PHE A 343 0.09 -22.46 -35.04
N SER A 344 -0.77 -23.15 -35.79
CA SER A 344 -1.07 -24.55 -35.50
C SER A 344 0.18 -25.43 -35.61
N ARG A 345 1.00 -25.25 -36.65
CA ARG A 345 2.25 -26.01 -36.84
C ARG A 345 3.29 -25.71 -35.78
N ALA A 346 3.46 -24.44 -35.43
CA ALA A 346 4.34 -24.02 -34.34
C ALA A 346 3.90 -24.59 -32.99
N ALA A 347 2.58 -24.56 -32.71
CA ALA A 347 2.00 -25.16 -31.53
C ALA A 347 2.20 -26.69 -31.50
N ASP A 348 2.17 -27.36 -32.65
CA ASP A 348 2.46 -28.80 -32.76
C ASP A 348 3.93 -29.12 -32.50
N ILE A 349 4.85 -28.27 -32.98
CA ILE A 349 6.31 -28.40 -32.71
C ILE A 349 6.62 -28.09 -31.24
N ALA A 350 5.99 -27.07 -30.67
CA ALA A 350 6.10 -26.79 -29.23
C ALA A 350 5.49 -27.92 -28.40
N ALA A 351 4.39 -28.52 -28.86
CA ALA A 351 3.77 -29.68 -28.24
C ALA A 351 4.66 -30.93 -28.31
N SER A 352 5.45 -31.13 -29.38
CA SER A 352 6.39 -32.25 -29.48
C SER A 352 7.64 -32.08 -28.62
N HIS A 353 7.95 -30.85 -28.19
CA HIS A 353 8.99 -30.55 -27.20
C HIS A 353 8.43 -30.42 -25.77
N ARG A 354 7.14 -30.72 -25.56
CA ARG A 354 6.62 -30.90 -24.21
C ARG A 354 7.38 -32.04 -23.58
N VAL A 355 8.22 -31.70 -22.61
CA VAL A 355 8.65 -32.66 -21.61
C VAL A 355 7.36 -33.30 -21.08
N GLU A 356 7.26 -34.63 -21.14
CA GLU A 356 6.19 -35.38 -20.49
C GLU A 356 6.25 -35.12 -18.99
N PHE A 357 5.59 -34.06 -18.53
CA PHE A 357 5.43 -33.83 -17.10
C PHE A 357 4.25 -34.68 -16.63
N GLY A 358 4.60 -35.71 -15.85
CA GLY A 358 3.67 -36.70 -15.33
C GLY A 358 2.70 -36.16 -14.29
N ARG A 359 1.94 -37.08 -13.67
CA ARG A 359 1.01 -36.78 -12.58
C ARG A 359 1.70 -36.02 -11.44
N PHE A 360 0.95 -35.20 -10.70
CA PHE A 360 1.42 -34.51 -9.49
C PHE A 360 2.19 -35.47 -8.59
N THR A 361 3.39 -35.08 -8.16
CA THR A 361 4.17 -35.86 -7.20
C THR A 361 3.52 -35.80 -5.82
N THR A 362 3.85 -36.76 -4.95
CA THR A 362 3.35 -36.75 -3.56
C THR A 362 3.73 -35.47 -2.83
N GLN A 363 4.94 -34.96 -3.03
CA GLN A 363 5.40 -33.70 -2.42
C GLN A 363 4.61 -32.49 -2.93
N GLN A 364 4.33 -32.42 -4.23
CA GLN A 364 3.49 -31.36 -4.81
C GLN A 364 2.06 -31.38 -4.25
N MET A 365 1.49 -32.58 -4.09
CA MET A 365 0.16 -32.74 -3.48
C MET A 365 0.15 -32.36 -2.01
N GLN A 366 1.21 -32.65 -1.26
CA GLN A 366 1.33 -32.25 0.14
C GLN A 366 1.43 -30.72 0.28
N VAL A 367 2.27 -30.05 -0.53
CA VAL A 367 2.35 -28.57 -0.54
C VAL A 367 0.99 -27.97 -0.88
N LEU A 368 0.31 -28.49 -1.92
CA LEU A 368 -1.04 -28.03 -2.29
C LEU A 368 -2.05 -28.27 -1.16
N GLY A 369 -1.96 -29.39 -0.45
CA GLY A 369 -2.81 -29.70 0.70
C GLY A 369 -2.61 -28.73 1.86
N VAL A 370 -1.36 -28.43 2.21
CA VAL A 370 -1.03 -27.45 3.26
C VAL A 370 -1.49 -26.05 2.86
N PHE A 371 -1.21 -25.63 1.62
CA PHE A 371 -1.68 -24.36 1.09
C PHE A 371 -3.21 -24.25 1.13
N SER A 372 -3.91 -25.30 0.72
CA SER A 372 -5.38 -25.35 0.73
C SER A 372 -5.93 -25.29 2.16
N LEU A 373 -5.27 -25.94 3.12
CA LEU A 373 -5.64 -25.85 4.54
C LEU A 373 -5.48 -24.42 5.08
N VAL A 374 -4.34 -23.77 4.82
CA VAL A 374 -4.10 -22.38 5.20
C VAL A 374 -5.16 -21.46 4.57
N MET A 375 -5.48 -21.67 3.30
CA MET A 375 -6.51 -20.91 2.60
C MET A 375 -7.89 -21.07 3.25
N VAL A 376 -8.29 -22.30 3.56
CA VAL A 376 -9.56 -22.58 4.25
C VAL A 376 -9.58 -21.87 5.61
N LEU A 377 -8.50 -21.92 6.38
CA LEU A 377 -8.40 -21.22 7.67
C LEU A 377 -8.49 -19.70 7.51
N TRP A 378 -7.85 -19.10 6.51
CA TRP A 378 -8.07 -17.67 6.24
C TRP A 378 -9.51 -17.35 5.82
N LEU A 379 -10.13 -18.21 5.00
CA LEU A 379 -11.53 -18.05 4.57
C LEU A 379 -12.52 -18.20 5.73
N THR A 380 -12.18 -18.99 6.74
CA THR A 380 -13.01 -19.22 7.92
C THR A 380 -12.62 -18.35 9.10
N GLN A 381 -11.79 -17.31 8.92
CA GLN A 381 -11.30 -16.46 10.01
C GLN A 381 -12.44 -15.91 10.87
N SER A 382 -13.57 -15.51 10.27
CA SER A 382 -14.75 -14.99 10.98
C SER A 382 -15.39 -16.00 11.93
N PHE A 383 -15.12 -17.31 11.80
CA PHE A 383 -15.68 -18.35 12.66
C PHE A 383 -14.79 -18.71 13.85
N HIS A 384 -13.47 -18.59 13.70
CA HIS A 384 -12.51 -19.03 14.73
C HIS A 384 -11.63 -17.91 15.28
N GLU A 385 -11.66 -16.71 14.68
CA GLU A 385 -10.97 -15.49 15.13
C GLU A 385 -9.45 -15.66 15.35
N VAL A 386 -8.85 -16.64 14.67
CA VAL A 386 -7.41 -16.88 14.78
C VAL A 386 -6.69 -15.89 13.87
N ASN A 387 -5.70 -15.20 14.42
CA ASN A 387 -4.90 -14.23 13.69
C ASN A 387 -4.26 -14.86 12.42
N THR A 388 -4.35 -14.15 11.30
CA THR A 388 -3.89 -14.61 9.99
C THR A 388 -2.39 -14.91 9.95
N GLY A 389 -1.57 -14.17 10.70
CA GLY A 389 -0.14 -14.41 10.86
C GLY A 389 0.16 -15.72 11.59
N ILE A 390 -0.64 -16.08 12.60
CA ILE A 390 -0.51 -17.36 13.31
C ILE A 390 -0.84 -18.52 12.36
N VAL A 391 -1.91 -18.41 11.56
CA VAL A 391 -2.29 -19.42 10.56
C VAL A 391 -1.15 -19.62 9.54
N ALA A 392 -0.56 -18.53 9.05
CA ALA A 392 0.55 -18.59 8.10
C ALA A 392 1.79 -19.27 8.70
N LEU A 393 2.15 -18.91 9.93
CA LEU A 393 3.27 -19.50 10.66
C LEU A 393 3.04 -20.99 10.93
N GLY A 394 1.82 -21.37 11.32
CA GLY A 394 1.43 -22.77 11.51
C GLY A 394 1.59 -23.57 10.21
N GLY A 395 1.16 -23.02 9.07
CA GLY A 395 1.37 -23.62 7.76
C GLY A 395 2.85 -23.82 7.44
N ALA A 396 3.69 -22.81 7.70
CA ALA A 396 5.13 -22.91 7.51
C ALA A 396 5.77 -24.01 8.39
N VAL A 397 5.37 -24.10 9.67
CA VAL A 397 5.84 -25.16 10.57
C VAL A 397 5.47 -26.55 10.04
N VAL A 398 4.23 -26.73 9.55
CA VAL A 398 3.80 -28.00 8.94
C VAL A 398 4.68 -28.36 7.74
N LEU A 399 5.03 -27.40 6.87
CA LEU A 399 5.92 -27.64 5.73
C LEU A 399 7.31 -28.12 6.16
N PHE A 400 7.90 -27.54 7.22
CA PHE A 400 9.17 -28.02 7.79
C PHE A 400 9.05 -29.43 8.36
N VAL A 401 7.99 -29.71 9.12
CA VAL A 401 7.76 -31.04 9.70
C VAL A 401 7.60 -32.11 8.62
N LEU A 402 6.97 -31.77 7.50
CA LEU A 402 6.81 -32.67 6.35
C LEU A 402 8.08 -32.81 5.49
N GLY A 403 9.16 -32.09 5.80
CA GLY A 403 10.39 -32.08 5.00
C GLY A 403 10.22 -31.44 3.61
N LEU A 404 9.20 -30.59 3.46
CA LEU A 404 8.93 -29.84 2.23
C LEU A 404 9.70 -28.51 2.19
N LEU A 405 10.18 -28.06 3.35
CA LEU A 405 11.14 -26.98 3.52
C LEU A 405 12.33 -27.47 4.35
N GLU A 406 13.52 -26.96 4.06
CA GLU A 406 14.75 -27.13 4.82
C GLU A 406 15.21 -25.80 5.43
N PRO A 407 16.02 -25.81 6.50
CA PRO A 407 16.48 -24.58 7.15
C PRO A 407 17.12 -23.55 6.20
N GLU A 408 17.78 -24.00 5.14
CA GLU A 408 18.41 -23.14 4.13
C GLU A 408 17.37 -22.36 3.31
N ASP A 409 16.14 -22.85 3.21
CA ASP A 409 15.04 -22.17 2.49
C ASP A 409 14.61 -20.88 3.19
N VAL A 410 14.80 -20.80 4.52
CA VAL A 410 14.60 -19.57 5.28
C VAL A 410 15.52 -18.46 4.76
N GLY A 411 16.70 -18.78 4.23
CA GLY A 411 17.61 -17.80 3.63
C GLY A 411 17.18 -17.32 2.24
N LYS A 412 16.24 -18.01 1.58
CA LYS A 412 15.82 -17.73 0.20
C LYS A 412 14.65 -16.75 0.10
N ILE A 413 13.94 -16.52 1.20
CA ILE A 413 12.83 -15.55 1.23
C ILE A 413 13.33 -14.11 1.19
N SER A 414 12.44 -13.17 0.85
CA SER A 414 12.77 -11.74 0.78
C SER A 414 12.80 -11.08 2.17
N TRP A 415 13.83 -11.34 2.96
CA TRP A 415 14.10 -10.61 4.21
C TRP A 415 14.11 -9.08 4.06
N PRO A 416 14.72 -8.50 3.00
CA PRO A 416 14.70 -7.06 2.79
C PRO A 416 13.29 -6.47 2.76
N THR A 417 12.33 -7.19 2.17
CA THR A 417 10.93 -6.77 2.11
C THR A 417 10.30 -6.72 3.50
N LEU A 418 10.45 -7.79 4.30
CA LEU A 418 9.92 -7.86 5.67
C LEU A 418 10.47 -6.74 6.57
N LEU A 419 11.78 -6.49 6.49
CA LEU A 419 12.45 -5.45 7.26
C LEU A 419 12.03 -4.03 6.81
N THR A 420 11.69 -3.86 5.53
CA THR A 420 11.20 -2.58 5.01
C THR A 420 9.83 -2.23 5.58
N PHE A 421 8.95 -3.23 5.74
CA PHE A 421 7.65 -3.03 6.41
C PHE A 421 7.81 -2.54 7.83
N GLY A 422 8.73 -3.14 8.61
CA GLY A 422 8.98 -2.72 9.98
C GLY A 422 9.37 -1.25 10.08
N GLY A 423 10.23 -0.74 9.18
CA GLY A 423 10.61 0.68 9.14
C GLY A 423 9.45 1.60 8.78
N GLY A 424 8.66 1.26 7.76
CA GLY A 424 7.46 2.03 7.37
C GLY A 424 6.39 2.09 8.47
N LEU A 425 6.12 0.94 9.11
CA LEU A 425 5.21 0.86 10.26
C LEU A 425 5.74 1.64 11.46
N THR A 426 7.05 1.62 11.70
CA THR A 426 7.68 2.44 12.74
C THR A 426 7.44 3.91 12.47
N LEU A 427 7.78 4.42 11.28
CA LEU A 427 7.55 5.82 10.93
C LEU A 427 6.09 6.23 11.10
N GLY A 428 5.14 5.51 10.49
CA GLY A 428 3.75 5.94 10.57
C GLY A 428 3.11 5.76 11.95
N SER A 429 3.50 4.75 12.73
CA SER A 429 3.04 4.66 14.13
C SER A 429 3.52 5.84 14.97
N PHE A 430 4.75 6.31 14.72
CA PHE A 430 5.28 7.49 15.38
C PHE A 430 4.70 8.79 14.83
N MET A 431 4.28 8.86 13.56
CA MET A 431 3.59 10.03 13.02
C MET A 431 2.30 10.36 13.76
N VAL A 432 1.55 9.33 14.11
CA VAL A 432 0.31 9.46 14.89
C VAL A 432 0.66 9.72 16.37
N ARG A 433 1.67 9.06 16.95
CA ARG A 433 2.07 9.30 18.35
C ARG A 433 2.63 10.70 18.60
N THR A 434 3.44 11.25 17.71
CA THR A 434 4.07 12.57 17.91
C THR A 434 3.18 13.75 17.49
N GLY A 435 1.89 13.53 17.20
CA GLY A 435 0.97 14.56 16.68
C GLY A 435 1.37 15.14 15.32
N THR A 436 2.31 14.49 14.62
CA THR A 436 2.84 14.97 13.34
C THR A 436 1.84 14.78 12.20
N SER A 437 1.03 13.72 12.25
CA SER A 437 -0.11 13.54 11.33
C SER A 437 -1.02 14.76 11.36
N ASP A 438 -1.47 15.14 12.55
CA ASP A 438 -2.47 16.20 12.77
C ASP A 438 -1.92 17.55 12.30
N TRP A 439 -0.63 17.81 12.54
CA TRP A 439 0.02 18.99 12.02
C TRP A 439 0.05 19.06 10.49
N ILE A 440 0.36 17.94 9.80
CA ILE A 440 0.37 17.90 8.32
C ILE A 440 -1.03 18.27 7.77
N VAL A 441 -2.11 17.83 8.42
CA VAL A 441 -3.49 18.22 8.07
C VAL A 441 -3.64 19.74 8.04
N THR A 442 -3.24 20.41 9.13
CA THR A 442 -3.44 21.86 9.26
C THR A 442 -2.73 22.68 8.17
N ARG A 443 -1.64 22.17 7.59
CA ARG A 443 -0.91 22.82 6.50
C ARG A 443 -1.54 22.62 5.13
N LEU A 444 -2.39 21.63 5.01
CA LEU A 444 -3.04 21.26 3.75
C LEU A 444 -4.51 21.73 3.69
N SER A 445 -5.00 22.46 4.71
CA SER A 445 -6.40 22.92 4.83
C SER A 445 -6.98 23.59 3.57
N GLY A 446 -6.17 24.25 2.74
CA GLY A 446 -6.61 24.80 1.45
C GLY A 446 -7.04 23.76 0.39
N VAL A 447 -6.84 22.46 0.66
CA VAL A 447 -7.29 21.34 -0.18
C VAL A 447 -8.62 20.77 0.32
N ALA A 448 -9.11 21.16 1.51
CA ALA A 448 -10.36 20.66 2.08
C ALA A 448 -11.59 20.90 1.18
N ASP A 449 -11.62 22.02 0.46
CA ASP A 449 -12.74 22.40 -0.42
C ASP A 449 -12.76 21.64 -1.76
N TRP A 450 -11.77 20.76 -2.02
CA TRP A 450 -11.70 20.04 -3.28
C TRP A 450 -12.74 18.91 -3.31
N PRO A 451 -13.34 18.62 -4.48
CA PRO A 451 -14.17 17.43 -4.63
C PRO A 451 -13.36 16.18 -4.24
N GLU A 452 -13.92 15.34 -3.37
CA GLU A 452 -13.26 14.15 -2.80
C GLU A 452 -12.54 13.32 -3.87
N MET A 453 -13.25 12.97 -4.95
CA MET A 453 -12.69 12.15 -6.04
C MET A 453 -11.54 12.84 -6.78
N LEU A 454 -11.53 14.17 -6.86
CA LEU A 454 -10.42 14.92 -7.47
C LEU A 454 -9.18 14.86 -6.58
N ALA A 455 -9.34 14.97 -5.27
CA ALA A 455 -8.24 14.83 -4.32
C ALA A 455 -7.69 13.39 -4.30
N VAL A 456 -8.57 12.38 -4.29
CA VAL A 456 -8.18 10.96 -4.43
C VAL A 456 -7.44 10.71 -5.74
N ALA A 457 -7.91 11.30 -6.85
CA ALA A 457 -7.23 11.21 -8.14
C ALA A 457 -5.83 11.85 -8.11
N LEU A 458 -5.69 13.01 -7.48
CA LEU A 458 -4.39 13.67 -7.30
C LEU A 458 -3.43 12.79 -6.50
N VAL A 459 -3.89 12.19 -5.40
CA VAL A 459 -3.07 11.28 -4.58
C VAL A 459 -2.67 10.04 -5.38
N ALA A 460 -3.57 9.44 -6.14
CA ALA A 460 -3.27 8.32 -7.02
C ALA A 460 -2.22 8.70 -8.08
N MET A 461 -2.32 9.89 -8.67
CA MET A 461 -1.34 10.41 -9.63
C MET A 461 0.02 10.70 -9.00
N VAL A 462 0.05 11.21 -7.77
CA VAL A 462 1.29 11.41 -7.01
C VAL A 462 1.93 10.06 -6.69
N ALA A 463 1.16 9.06 -6.26
CA ALA A 463 1.65 7.71 -6.02
C ALA A 463 2.22 7.08 -7.29
N LEU A 464 1.51 7.17 -8.41
CA LEU A 464 2.00 6.70 -9.70
C LEU A 464 3.29 7.40 -10.10
N GLY A 465 3.32 8.74 -10.06
CA GLY A 465 4.48 9.54 -10.42
C GLY A 465 5.69 9.21 -9.56
N LEU A 466 5.50 9.06 -8.25
CA LEU A 466 6.56 8.70 -7.32
C LEU A 466 7.09 7.28 -7.59
N THR A 467 6.21 6.31 -7.87
CA THR A 467 6.66 4.95 -8.18
C THR A 467 7.36 4.81 -9.52
N THR A 468 7.24 5.79 -10.44
CA THR A 468 8.06 5.76 -11.67
C THR A 468 9.54 6.03 -11.37
N VAL A 469 9.86 6.74 -10.28
CA VAL A 469 11.24 7.12 -9.94
C VAL A 469 11.79 6.39 -8.71
N ALA A 470 10.91 5.84 -7.87
CA ALA A 470 11.23 5.06 -6.69
C ALA A 470 10.58 3.68 -6.79
N SER A 471 11.08 2.67 -6.09
CA SER A 471 10.40 1.37 -6.07
C SER A 471 8.97 1.43 -5.49
N ASN A 472 8.11 0.50 -5.92
CA ASN A 472 6.73 0.36 -5.42
C ASN A 472 6.66 0.33 -3.89
N THR A 473 7.63 -0.37 -3.27
CA THR A 473 7.71 -0.51 -1.81
C THR A 473 8.09 0.81 -1.15
N ALA A 474 9.06 1.54 -1.71
CA ALA A 474 9.46 2.87 -1.22
C ALA A 474 8.30 3.88 -1.32
N THR A 475 7.56 3.86 -2.42
CA THR A 475 6.41 4.72 -2.65
C THR A 475 5.30 4.46 -1.63
N ALA A 476 4.92 3.19 -1.43
CA ALA A 476 3.92 2.82 -0.43
C ALA A 476 4.38 3.17 1.00
N ALA A 477 5.63 2.85 1.35
CA ALA A 477 6.23 3.18 2.65
C ALA A 477 6.26 4.69 2.95
N THR A 478 6.31 5.51 1.90
CA THR A 478 6.30 6.97 2.01
C THR A 478 4.89 7.54 2.12
N LEU A 479 3.96 7.08 1.27
CA LEU A 479 2.65 7.72 1.10
C LEU A 479 1.56 7.16 2.01
N ILE A 480 1.57 5.85 2.31
CA ILE A 480 0.52 5.24 3.15
C ILE A 480 0.47 5.86 4.56
N PRO A 481 1.59 6.14 5.26
CA PRO A 481 1.55 6.84 6.54
C PRO A 481 0.91 8.24 6.48
N LEU A 482 0.91 8.88 5.31
CA LEU A 482 0.31 10.19 5.07
C LEU A 482 -1.17 10.10 4.70
N ALA A 483 -1.73 8.91 4.49
CA ALA A 483 -3.11 8.75 4.04
C ALA A 483 -4.13 9.26 5.07
N ILE A 484 -3.89 9.09 6.36
CA ILE A 484 -4.87 9.48 7.42
C ILE A 484 -5.06 10.98 7.48
N PRO A 485 -3.97 11.78 7.64
CA PRO A 485 -4.17 13.21 7.69
C PRO A 485 -4.81 13.74 6.40
N LEU A 486 -4.48 13.13 5.26
CA LEU A 486 -5.09 13.50 3.99
C LEU A 486 -6.57 13.13 3.90
N ALA A 487 -6.96 11.95 4.37
CA ALA A 487 -8.34 11.46 4.32
C ALA A 487 -9.27 12.32 5.19
N GLY A 488 -8.88 12.59 6.44
CA GLY A 488 -9.65 13.44 7.33
C GLY A 488 -9.79 14.89 6.81
N LEU A 489 -8.79 15.38 6.09
CA LEU A 489 -8.82 16.73 5.51
C LEU A 489 -9.84 16.89 4.38
N ILE A 490 -9.91 15.92 3.47
CA ILE A 490 -10.74 15.98 2.27
C ILE A 490 -12.11 15.31 2.47
N GLY A 491 -12.41 14.86 3.69
CA GLY A 491 -13.62 14.10 4.02
C GLY A 491 -13.72 12.75 3.31
N ALA A 492 -12.60 12.16 2.89
CA ALA A 492 -12.59 10.85 2.24
C ALA A 492 -12.50 9.72 3.25
N GLU A 493 -13.08 8.57 2.91
CA GLU A 493 -12.94 7.35 3.70
C GLU A 493 -11.45 6.94 3.80
N PRO A 494 -10.86 6.78 5.01
CA PRO A 494 -9.44 6.46 5.16
C PRO A 494 -9.02 5.17 4.44
N VAL A 495 -9.91 4.18 4.43
CA VAL A 495 -9.71 2.91 3.72
C VAL A 495 -9.54 3.15 2.22
N LEU A 496 -10.37 4.01 1.61
CA LEU A 496 -10.28 4.35 0.19
C LEU A 496 -8.89 4.89 -0.15
N LEU A 497 -8.41 5.88 0.60
CA LEU A 497 -7.16 6.54 0.27
C LEU A 497 -5.95 5.61 0.42
N VAL A 498 -5.93 4.80 1.48
CA VAL A 498 -4.85 3.81 1.71
C VAL A 498 -4.82 2.77 0.61
N VAL A 499 -5.98 2.20 0.22
CA VAL A 499 -6.06 1.20 -0.86
C VAL A 499 -5.67 1.83 -2.20
N VAL A 500 -6.14 3.05 -2.49
CA VAL A 500 -5.77 3.77 -3.72
C VAL A 500 -4.26 3.99 -3.80
N ILE A 501 -3.62 4.43 -2.72
CA ILE A 501 -2.16 4.60 -2.69
C ILE A 501 -1.47 3.26 -2.96
N ALA A 502 -1.89 2.19 -2.29
CA ALA A 502 -1.27 0.87 -2.41
C ALA A 502 -1.38 0.28 -3.83
N VAL A 503 -2.55 0.45 -4.46
CA VAL A 503 -2.78 0.02 -5.85
C VAL A 503 -2.01 0.91 -6.82
N ALA A 504 -2.10 2.24 -6.67
CA ALA A 504 -1.43 3.21 -7.55
C ALA A 504 0.10 3.07 -7.51
N SER A 505 0.69 2.80 -6.33
CA SER A 505 2.12 2.51 -6.20
C SER A 505 2.53 1.15 -6.77
N SER A 506 1.57 0.33 -7.21
CA SER A 506 1.81 -1.03 -7.71
C SER A 506 1.52 -1.18 -9.22
N ILE A 507 1.14 -0.11 -9.92
CA ILE A 507 0.77 -0.12 -11.35
C ILE A 507 1.71 0.74 -12.21
N ASP A 508 3.02 0.61 -12.02
CA ASP A 508 4.04 1.25 -12.87
C ASP A 508 4.50 0.34 -14.03
N PHE A 509 4.30 0.84 -15.25
CA PHE A 509 4.63 0.18 -16.50
C PHE A 509 5.61 0.98 -17.38
N ALA A 510 5.81 2.28 -17.11
CA ALA A 510 6.50 3.21 -18.02
C ALA A 510 8.01 2.99 -18.13
N LEU A 511 8.70 2.78 -17.01
CA LEU A 511 10.16 2.73 -17.00
C LEU A 511 10.70 1.29 -16.90
N VAL A 512 11.83 1.05 -17.57
CA VAL A 512 12.54 -0.24 -17.53
C VAL A 512 12.91 -0.62 -16.09
N ILE A 513 13.33 0.38 -15.31
CA ILE A 513 13.82 0.22 -13.95
C ILE A 513 12.66 0.30 -12.94
N GLY A 514 11.49 0.76 -13.38
CA GLY A 514 10.33 0.98 -12.50
C GLY A 514 9.90 -0.27 -11.76
N THR A 515 9.87 -1.42 -12.46
CA THR A 515 9.56 -2.72 -11.84
C THR A 515 10.49 -3.84 -12.33
N PRO A 516 10.94 -4.77 -11.46
CA PRO A 516 11.75 -5.91 -11.88
C PRO A 516 11.11 -6.79 -12.98
N PRO A 517 9.78 -7.04 -12.99
CA PRO A 517 9.07 -7.61 -14.13
C PRO A 517 9.40 -6.96 -15.49
N THR A 518 9.36 -5.63 -15.56
CA THR A 518 9.63 -4.87 -16.79
C THR A 518 11.10 -4.95 -17.17
N MET A 519 12.00 -4.95 -16.19
CA MET A 519 13.43 -5.16 -16.40
C MET A 519 13.74 -6.53 -17.01
N LEU A 520 13.12 -7.60 -16.49
CA LEU A 520 13.27 -8.95 -17.05
C LEU A 520 12.76 -9.04 -18.49
N ALA A 521 11.64 -8.39 -18.81
CA ALA A 521 11.16 -8.29 -20.17
C ALA A 521 12.13 -7.51 -21.07
N TYR A 522 12.71 -6.42 -20.60
CA TYR A 522 13.74 -5.66 -21.32
C TYR A 522 15.01 -6.49 -21.58
N ASP A 523 15.41 -7.35 -20.65
CA ASP A 523 16.61 -8.19 -20.77
C ASP A 523 16.52 -9.27 -21.84
N THR A 524 15.31 -9.61 -22.31
CA THR A 524 15.12 -10.43 -23.53
C THR A 524 15.65 -9.77 -24.82
N LYS A 525 16.05 -8.49 -24.75
CA LYS A 525 16.53 -7.67 -25.89
C LYS A 525 15.52 -7.48 -27.02
N LEU A 526 14.24 -7.77 -26.75
CA LEU A 526 13.15 -7.54 -27.70
C LEU A 526 12.72 -6.07 -27.77
N PHE A 527 13.05 -5.26 -26.78
CA PHE A 527 12.53 -3.90 -26.65
C PHE A 527 13.64 -2.87 -26.52
N THR A 528 13.38 -1.67 -27.04
CA THR A 528 14.14 -0.48 -26.62
C THR A 528 13.45 0.17 -25.41
N ALA A 529 14.20 0.92 -24.60
CA ALA A 529 13.61 1.66 -23.47
C ALA A 529 12.51 2.63 -23.93
N ARG A 530 12.66 3.22 -25.13
CA ARG A 530 11.64 4.09 -25.75
C ARG A 530 10.37 3.33 -26.12
N GLU A 531 10.49 2.08 -26.58
CA GLU A 531 9.31 1.23 -26.88
C GLU A 531 8.55 0.86 -25.61
N ILE A 532 9.25 0.61 -24.50
CA ILE A 532 8.63 0.35 -23.19
C ILE A 532 7.93 1.61 -22.69
N LEU A 533 8.62 2.76 -22.67
CA LEU A 533 8.04 4.03 -22.26
C LEU A 533 6.78 4.40 -23.06
N GLY A 534 6.84 4.25 -24.39
CA GLY A 534 5.72 4.57 -25.27
C GLY A 534 4.50 3.66 -25.11
N LYS A 535 4.65 2.47 -24.50
CA LYS A 535 3.56 1.54 -24.20
C LYS A 535 3.12 1.58 -22.75
N GLY A 536 4.05 1.79 -21.83
CA GLY A 536 3.82 1.82 -20.40
C GLY A 536 3.16 3.12 -19.93
N ALA A 537 3.67 4.29 -20.33
CA ALA A 537 3.12 5.56 -19.84
C ALA A 537 1.62 5.76 -20.16
N PRO A 538 1.11 5.41 -21.36
CA PRO A 538 -0.34 5.43 -21.58
C PRO A 538 -1.10 4.40 -20.73
N LEU A 539 -0.48 3.25 -20.46
CA LEU A 539 -1.07 2.21 -19.64
C LEU A 539 -1.14 2.60 -18.16
N ASP A 540 -0.16 3.36 -17.65
CA ASP A 540 -0.18 3.94 -16.31
C ASP A 540 -1.41 4.85 -16.14
N ALA A 541 -1.64 5.74 -17.11
CA ALA A 541 -2.81 6.62 -17.12
C ALA A 541 -4.13 5.83 -17.21
N ILE A 542 -4.17 4.79 -18.05
CA ILE A 542 -5.31 3.86 -18.12
C ILE A 542 -5.52 3.18 -16.76
N GLY A 543 -4.44 2.77 -16.09
CA GLY A 543 -4.49 2.13 -14.78
C GLY A 543 -5.14 3.02 -13.72
N ILE A 544 -4.77 4.30 -13.67
CA ILE A 544 -5.39 5.28 -12.76
C ILE A 544 -6.87 5.49 -13.10
N VAL A 545 -7.22 5.61 -14.38
CA VAL A 545 -8.62 5.74 -14.79
C VAL A 545 -9.42 4.49 -14.39
N VAL A 546 -8.87 3.28 -14.60
CA VAL A 546 -9.52 2.02 -14.19
C VAL A 546 -9.67 1.95 -12.68
N LEU A 547 -8.65 2.34 -11.93
CA LEU A 547 -8.70 2.39 -10.47
C LEU A 547 -9.86 3.28 -9.98
N LEU A 548 -9.93 4.52 -10.48
CA LEU A 548 -10.92 5.49 -10.02
C LEU A 548 -12.34 5.26 -10.56
N VAL A 549 -12.47 4.84 -11.82
CA VAL A 549 -13.78 4.76 -12.51
C VAL A 549 -14.37 3.35 -12.47
N ALA A 550 -13.56 2.31 -12.27
CA ALA A 550 -14.06 0.94 -12.18
C ALA A 550 -13.88 0.37 -10.77
N ALA A 551 -12.66 0.38 -10.21
CA ALA A 551 -12.40 -0.29 -8.94
C ALA A 551 -13.10 0.39 -7.75
N VAL A 552 -12.99 1.73 -7.62
CA VAL A 552 -13.64 2.47 -6.53
C VAL A 552 -15.16 2.26 -6.51
N PRO A 553 -15.92 2.43 -7.62
CA PRO A 553 -17.34 2.12 -7.62
C PRO A 553 -17.67 0.66 -7.28
N ILE A 554 -16.84 -0.30 -7.72
CA ILE A 554 -17.02 -1.71 -7.34
C ILE A 554 -16.85 -1.89 -5.83
N TRP A 555 -15.88 -1.23 -5.20
CA TRP A 555 -15.67 -1.32 -3.75
C TRP A 555 -16.84 -0.73 -2.97
N THR A 556 -17.38 0.41 -3.40
CA THR A 556 -18.60 0.99 -2.83
C THR A 556 -19.80 0.05 -2.97
N LEU A 557 -19.99 -0.57 -4.15
CA LEU A 557 -21.07 -1.54 -4.38
C LEU A 557 -20.94 -2.81 -3.54
N LEU A 558 -19.71 -3.21 -3.22
CA LEU A 558 -19.43 -4.35 -2.34
C LEU A 558 -19.56 -4.01 -0.85
N GLY A 559 -19.84 -2.74 -0.50
CA GLY A 559 -19.95 -2.27 0.89
C GLY A 559 -18.61 -2.29 1.62
N LEU A 560 -17.51 -2.11 0.90
CA LEU A 560 -16.16 -2.11 1.48
C LEU A 560 -15.75 -0.74 2.03
N LEU A 561 -16.30 0.32 1.43
CA LEU A 561 -16.06 1.73 1.73
C LEU A 561 -17.29 2.36 2.39
#